data_AF-A0A847P9Y9-F1
#
_entry.id   AF-A0A847P9Y9-F1
#
_cell.length_a   1.000
_cell.length_b   1.000
_cell.length_c   1.000
_cell.angle_alpha   90.00
_cell.angle_beta   90.00
_cell.angle_gamma   90.00
#
_symmetry.space_group_name_H-M   'P 1'
#
loop_
_entity.id
_entity.type
_entity.pdbx_description
1 polymer ?
#
loop_
_entity_poly.entity_id
_entity_poly.type
_entity_poly.pdbx_seq_one_letter_code
_entity_poly.pdbx_strand_id
1 'polypeptide(L)' 'MYKEITRIALHFIMFIVSFYCLSSLDIAKILLPVENRVAKAQFLVILLSMALGFLSAQFILAIIYRF' A
#
# COMPACT_ATOMS: atom_id res chain seq x y z
N MET A 1 -17.90 -14.65 11.09
CA MET A 1 -16.82 -15.22 10.27
C MET A 1 -16.67 -14.56 8.90
N TYR A 2 -17.66 -14.60 8.00
CA TYR A 2 -17.51 -14.04 6.63
C TYR A 2 -17.15 -12.55 6.58
N LYS A 3 -17.69 -11.71 7.49
CA LYS A 3 -17.35 -10.28 7.59
C LYS A 3 -15.89 -10.02 7.99
N GLU A 4 -15.33 -10.88 8.84
CA GLU A 4 -13.93 -10.77 9.29
C GLU A 4 -12.97 -11.23 8.18
N ILE A 5 -13.32 -12.32 7.49
CA ILE A 5 -12.53 -12.87 6.38
C ILE A 5 -12.47 -11.87 5.21
N THR A 6 -13.61 -11.28 4.85
CA THR A 6 -13.67 -10.26 3.79
C THR A 6 -12.91 -9.00 4.18
N ARG A 7 -12.95 -8.59 5.46
CA ARG A 7 -12.15 -7.48 5.97
C ARG A 7 -10.66 -7.72 5.78
N ILE A 8 -10.17 -8.89 6.19
CA ILE A 8 -8.75 -9.26 6.09
C ILE A 8 -8.34 -9.37 4.62
N ALA A 9 -9.13 -10.06 3.80
CA ALA A 9 -8.86 -10.23 2.38
C ALA A 9 -8.74 -8.87 1.65
N LEU A 10 -9.62 -7.91 1.97
CA LEU A 10 -9.58 -6.59 1.37
C LEU A 10 -8.29 -5.83 1.72
N HIS A 11 -7.79 -5.95 2.95
CA HIS A 11 -6.52 -5.32 3.34
C HIS A 11 -5.34 -5.89 2.56
N PHE A 12 -5.30 -7.21 2.35
CA PHE A 12 -4.28 -7.83 1.52
C PHE A 12 -4.36 -7.39 0.05
N ILE A 13 -5.57 -7.34 -0.51
CA ILE A 13 -5.77 -6.88 -1.89
C ILE A 13 -5.33 -5.42 -2.04
N MET A 14 -5.77 -4.54 -1.15
CA MET A 14 -5.42 -3.12 -1.19
C MET A 14 -3.94 -2.86 -0.93
N PHE A 15 -3.29 -3.69 -0.10
CA PHE A 15 -1.85 -3.66 0.08
C PHE A 15 -1.12 -4.02 -1.22
N ILE A 16 -1.50 -5.09 -1.91
CA ILE A 16 -0.89 -5.50 -3.19
C ILE A 16 -1.09 -4.41 -4.26
N VAL A 17 -2.30 -3.85 -4.35
CA VAL A 17 -2.61 -2.77 -5.30
C VAL A 17 -1.78 -1.52 -5.00
N SER A 18 -1.70 -1.11 -3.74
CA SER A 18 -0.89 0.04 -3.32
C SER A 18 0.60 -0.21 -3.59
N PHE A 19 1.09 -1.40 -3.30
CA PHE A 19 2.47 -1.80 -3.56
C PHE A 19 2.79 -1.79 -5.07
N TYR A 20 1.90 -2.30 -5.90
CA TYR A 20 2.07 -2.27 -7.36
C TYR A 20 2.04 -0.83 -7.90
N CYS A 21 1.14 0.01 -7.40
CA CYS A 21 1.06 1.43 -7.76
C CYS A 21 2.30 2.22 -7.34
N LEU A 22 2.85 1.95 -6.15
CA LEU A 22 4.05 2.63 -5.67
C LEU A 22 5.33 2.08 -6.28
N SER A 23 5.34 0.82 -6.70
CA SER A 23 6.46 0.22 -7.43
C SER A 23 6.50 0.65 -8.89
N SER A 24 5.36 1.01 -9.48
CA SER A 24 5.29 1.59 -10.83
C SER A 24 5.62 3.08 -10.86
N LEU A 25 5.51 3.76 -9.72
CA LEU A 25 6.09 5.08 -9.53
C LEU A 25 7.61 4.94 -9.57
N ASP A 26 8.23 5.59 -10.55
CA ASP A 26 9.67 5.65 -10.70
C ASP A 26 10.25 6.58 -9.62
N ILE A 27 10.29 6.08 -8.38
CA ILE A 27 10.80 6.82 -7.22
C ILE A 27 12.28 7.16 -7.41
N ALA A 28 13.00 6.40 -8.23
CA ALA A 28 14.37 6.72 -8.64
C ALA A 28 14.45 8.05 -9.42
N LYS A 29 13.42 8.38 -10.21
CA LYS A 29 13.29 9.68 -10.88
C LYS A 29 13.00 10.84 -9.92
N ILE A 30 12.26 10.58 -8.83
CA ILE A 30 11.89 11.62 -7.85
C ILE A 30 13.01 11.84 -6.81
N LEU A 31 13.74 10.80 -6.42
CA LEU A 31 14.77 10.88 -5.38
C LEU A 31 16.19 11.21 -5.88
N LEU A 32 16.42 11.26 -7.20
CA LEU A 32 17.70 11.64 -7.83
C LEU A 32 18.91 10.73 -7.42
N PRO A 33 19.99 10.71 -8.22
CA PRO A 33 20.83 9.54 -8.47
C PRO A 33 21.84 9.31 -7.35
N VAL A 34 21.42 8.63 -6.31
CA VAL A 34 22.33 8.16 -5.25
C VAL A 34 22.19 6.65 -5.20
N GLU A 35 23.01 5.96 -5.99
CA GLU A 35 23.10 4.48 -6.12
C GLU A 35 23.12 3.77 -4.76
N ASN A 36 23.55 4.45 -3.70
CA ASN A 36 23.67 3.89 -2.35
C ASN A 36 22.39 3.98 -1.47
N ARG A 37 21.25 4.43 -2.02
CA ARG A 37 19.98 4.57 -1.25
C ARG A 37 18.83 3.69 -1.73
N VAL A 38 19.08 2.74 -2.64
CA VAL A 38 18.05 1.83 -3.18
C VAL A 38 17.30 1.08 -2.07
N ALA A 39 18.01 0.55 -1.07
CA ALA A 39 17.40 -0.15 0.06
C ALA A 39 16.48 0.78 0.88
N LYS A 40 16.92 2.02 1.15
CA LYS A 40 16.11 3.00 1.90
C LYS A 40 14.85 3.41 1.14
N ALA A 41 14.95 3.54 -0.19
CA ALA A 41 13.82 3.83 -1.06
C ALA A 41 12.82 2.65 -1.08
N GLN A 42 13.29 1.40 -1.16
CA GLN A 42 12.42 0.23 -1.09
C GLN A 42 11.71 0.08 0.26
N PHE A 43 12.41 0.32 1.37
CA PHE A 43 11.78 0.36 2.69
C PHE A 43 10.70 1.44 2.78
N LEU A 44 10.96 2.63 2.22
CA LEU A 44 9.98 3.70 2.16
C LEU A 44 8.76 3.30 1.31
N VAL A 45 8.98 2.67 0.16
CA VAL A 45 7.90 2.13 -0.70
C VAL A 45 7.04 1.16 0.07
N ILE A 46 7.64 0.18 0.75
CA ILE A 46 6.91 -0.84 1.49
C ILE A 46 6.08 -0.19 2.61
N LEU A 47 6.69 0.71 3.38
CA LEU A 47 6.04 1.37 4.50
C LEU A 47 4.89 2.28 4.03
N LEU A 48 5.10 3.00 2.93
CA LEU A 48 4.09 3.84 2.31
C LEU A 48 2.97 3.00 1.68
N SER A 49 3.30 1.84 1.10
CA SER A 49 2.33 0.87 0.57
C SER A 49 1.49 0.24 1.67
N MET A 50 2.07 -0.03 2.84
CA MET A 50 1.34 -0.49 4.02
C MET A 50 0.34 0.57 4.50
N ALA A 51 0.79 1.83 4.61
CA ALA A 51 -0.07 2.93 5.02
C ALA A 51 -1.22 3.16 4.03
N LEU A 52 -0.93 3.22 2.73
CA LEU A 52 -1.92 3.41 1.67
C LEU A 52 -2.88 2.21 1.56
N GLY A 53 -2.35 0.99 1.61
CA GLY A 53 -3.15 -0.24 1.56
C GLY A 53 -4.12 -0.35 2.74
N PHE A 54 -3.68 0.04 3.93
CA PHE A 54 -4.53 0.10 5.12
C PHE A 54 -5.61 1.18 5.01
N LEU A 55 -5.23 2.41 4.64
CA LEU A 55 -6.17 3.54 4.51
C LEU A 55 -7.23 3.28 3.44
N SER A 56 -6.82 2.76 2.27
CA SER A 56 -7.75 2.42 1.18
C SER A 56 -8.67 1.27 1.54
N ALA A 57 -8.16 0.22 2.19
CA ALA A 57 -9.00 -0.86 2.71
C ALA A 57 -10.01 -0.35 3.73
N GLN A 58 -9.57 0.46 4.69
CA GLN A 58 -10.44 1.00 5.71
C GLN A 58 -11.50 1.96 5.14
N PHE A 59 -11.15 2.75 4.13
CA PHE A 59 -12.09 3.59 3.39
C PHE A 59 -13.17 2.76 2.70
N ILE A 60 -12.79 1.71 1.98
CA ILE A 60 -13.74 0.83 1.29
C ILE A 60 -14.61 0.06 2.31
N LEU A 61 -14.02 -0.38 3.42
CA LEU A 61 -14.78 -1.03 4.49
C LEU A 61 -15.77 -0.09 5.15
N ALA A 62 -15.41 1.19 5.35
CA ALA A 62 -16.34 2.20 5.84
C ALA A 62 -17.51 2.41 4.87
N ILE A 63 -17.28 2.37 3.56
CA ILE A 63 -18.36 2.44 2.56
C ILE A 63 -19.24 1.19 2.59
N ILE A 64 -18.64 -0.02 2.59
CA ILE A 64 -19.38 -1.28 2.50
C ILE A 64 -20.16 -1.57 3.77
N TYR A 65 -19.54 -1.38 4.93
CA TYR A 65 -20.14 -1.71 6.22
C TYR A 65 -20.79 -0.51 6.92
N ARG A 66 -20.67 0.69 6.33
CA ARG A 66 -21.33 1.93 6.77
C ARG A 66 -21.13 2.17 8.28
N PHE A 67 -19.87 2.18 8.70
CA PHE A 67 -19.47 2.55 10.06
C PHE A 67 -19.43 4.08 10.22
#